data_AF-A0A7Z0QV17-F1
#
_entry.id   AF-A0A7Z0QV17-F1
#
_cell.length_a   1.000
_cell.length_b   1.000
_cell.length_c   1.000
_cell.angle_alpha   90.00
_cell.angle_beta   90.00
_cell.angle_gamma   90.00
#
_symmetry.space_group_name_H-M   'P 1'
#
loop_
_entity.id
_entity.type
_entity.pdbx_description
1 polymer ?
#
loop_
_entity_poly.entity_id
_entity_poly.type
_entity_poly.pdbx_seq_one_letter_code
_entity_poly.pdbx_strand_id
1 'polypeptide(L)'
;METSGESRMSEQIQALIAAAGRAAGERRWQDAEALWRQVRLREPRNAQAAYSLGVHAHQRGDSSAALVLLEEARSLAPNDPMVMLTLGVVHRDRGDHEAEWNAIGVTLAIDPYFLPGLLAKAEFLDARGKRRPAAGVFRDALKVAGPETSWPDVLRRRLDEARVAVDRDVEELAAFLQQALPTPADAAHPLLAGRWEEAVSIAAGRTRAYVPDCNQLYVPRLPAHTFYDNALFPWIAGLEERTDAIRSELTAILAEGPDALEPYIAYKPGEPVNQWQALNHSRNWSSFHLWAHGAPVHANLARCPVTAQALSGLETVRIAGLCPNAMFSVLAPRTHIPPHHGETNARLVAHLPLIVPPDCSIRVGFDRRGWEPGKVLVFDDSIEHEARNDSDALRAVLIFDVWNPLLSEEEREIVRALANALRSYRESST
;
A
#
# COMPACT_ATOMS: atom_id res chain seq x y z
N MET A 1 -38.86 21.96 43.01
CA MET A 1 -39.29 20.55 43.16
C MET A 1 -39.67 19.91 41.82
N GLU A 2 -39.92 20.69 40.76
CA GLU A 2 -40.23 20.17 39.41
C GLU A 2 -39.00 19.62 38.65
N THR A 3 -37.81 20.18 38.89
CA THR A 3 -36.56 19.78 38.21
C THR A 3 -36.10 18.35 38.52
N SER A 4 -36.48 17.76 39.65
CA SER A 4 -36.11 16.38 40.01
C SER A 4 -36.98 15.32 39.34
N GLY A 5 -38.23 15.66 38.97
CA GLY A 5 -39.16 14.76 38.28
C GLY A 5 -38.82 14.61 36.80
N GLU A 6 -38.52 15.71 36.12
CA GLU A 6 -38.10 15.73 34.71
C GLU A 6 -36.75 15.03 34.50
N SER A 7 -35.77 15.27 35.38
CA SER A 7 -34.47 14.59 35.35
C SER A 7 -34.63 13.06 35.50
N ARG A 8 -35.48 12.62 36.42
CA ARG A 8 -35.73 11.19 36.66
C ARG A 8 -36.47 10.52 35.49
N MET A 9 -37.38 11.24 34.84
CA MET A 9 -38.06 10.75 33.63
C MET A 9 -37.08 10.63 32.46
N SER A 10 -36.21 11.62 32.27
CA SER A 10 -35.16 11.60 31.24
C SER A 10 -34.20 10.42 31.44
N GLU A 11 -33.74 10.17 32.67
CA GLU A 11 -32.90 9.00 33.01
C GLU A 11 -33.60 7.67 32.70
N GLN A 12 -34.90 7.56 33.00
CA GLN A 12 -35.69 6.36 32.70
C GLN A 12 -35.84 6.11 31.20
N ILE A 13 -36.00 7.17 30.40
CA ILE A 13 -36.08 7.07 28.93
C ILE A 13 -34.72 6.63 28.38
N GLN A 14 -33.62 7.22 28.84
CA GLN A 14 -32.26 6.82 28.43
C GLN A 14 -31.96 5.36 28.78
N ALA A 15 -32.40 4.90 29.96
CA ALA A 15 -32.26 3.50 30.36
C ALA A 15 -33.05 2.55 29.43
N LEU A 16 -34.26 2.94 29.02
CA LEU A 16 -35.06 2.16 28.06
C LEU A 16 -34.41 2.13 26.67
N ILE A 17 -33.90 3.26 26.17
CA ILE A 17 -33.17 3.36 24.90
C ILE A 17 -31.96 2.42 24.93
N ALA A 18 -31.15 2.47 25.99
CA ALA A 18 -29.99 1.60 26.13
C ALA A 18 -30.37 0.11 26.23
N ALA A 19 -31.46 -0.23 26.93
CA ALA A 19 -31.96 -1.60 27.01
C ALA A 19 -32.48 -2.11 25.66
N ALA A 20 -33.19 -1.27 24.91
CA ALA A 20 -33.70 -1.60 23.59
C ALA A 20 -32.55 -1.83 22.60
N GLY A 21 -31.51 -0.97 22.64
CA GLY A 21 -30.29 -1.14 21.84
C GLY A 21 -29.55 -2.44 22.16
N ARG A 22 -29.40 -2.81 23.44
CA ARG A 22 -28.80 -4.10 23.83
C ARG A 22 -29.61 -5.29 23.33
N ALA A 23 -30.93 -5.27 23.50
CA ALA A 23 -31.81 -6.34 23.03
C ALA A 23 -31.71 -6.51 21.50
N ALA A 24 -31.65 -5.42 20.74
CA ALA A 24 -31.43 -5.45 19.30
C ALA A 24 -30.05 -6.04 18.94
N GLY A 25 -28.99 -5.65 19.65
CA GLY A 25 -27.64 -6.20 19.45
C GLY A 25 -27.55 -7.70 19.71
N GLU A 26 -28.30 -8.20 20.69
CA GLU A 26 -28.44 -9.63 21.03
C GLU A 26 -29.42 -10.39 20.13
N ARG A 27 -29.99 -9.73 19.11
CA ARG A 27 -31.02 -10.29 18.20
C ARG A 27 -32.32 -10.69 18.91
N ARG A 28 -32.59 -10.14 20.09
CA ARG A 28 -33.88 -10.27 20.81
C ARG A 28 -34.87 -9.23 20.30
N TRP A 29 -35.30 -9.41 19.06
CA TRP A 29 -36.07 -8.41 18.30
C TRP A 29 -37.42 -8.05 18.93
N GLN A 30 -38.12 -9.04 19.50
CA GLN A 30 -39.41 -8.81 20.15
C GLN A 30 -39.27 -7.96 21.42
N ASP A 31 -38.23 -8.24 22.22
CA ASP A 31 -37.92 -7.46 23.42
C ASP A 31 -37.52 -6.02 23.05
N ALA A 32 -36.70 -5.86 22.02
CA ALA A 32 -36.32 -4.55 21.51
C ALA A 32 -37.54 -3.74 21.05
N GLU A 33 -38.43 -4.33 20.26
CA GLU A 33 -39.66 -3.67 19.80
C GLU A 33 -40.57 -3.25 20.98
N ALA A 34 -40.74 -4.13 21.98
CA ALA A 34 -41.53 -3.82 23.18
C ALA A 34 -40.93 -2.64 23.98
N LEU A 35 -39.61 -2.59 24.12
CA LEU A 35 -38.91 -1.50 24.79
C LEU A 35 -39.02 -0.19 23.99
N TRP A 36 -38.89 -0.22 22.66
CA TRP A 36 -39.08 0.96 21.81
C TRP A 36 -40.51 1.51 21.86
N ARG A 37 -41.53 0.64 21.98
CA ARG A 37 -42.91 1.07 22.22
C ARG A 37 -43.06 1.79 23.56
N GLN A 38 -42.36 1.34 24.62
CA GLN A 38 -42.35 2.04 25.91
C GLN A 38 -41.66 3.40 25.83
N VAL A 39 -40.55 3.51 25.08
CA VAL A 39 -39.89 4.80 24.82
C VAL A 39 -40.89 5.74 24.14
N ARG A 40 -41.55 5.29 23.06
CA ARG A 40 -42.52 6.10 22.32
C ARG A 40 -43.74 6.51 23.14
N LEU A 41 -44.21 5.67 24.05
CA LEU A 41 -45.33 6.02 24.95
C LEU A 41 -44.96 7.17 25.90
N ARG A 42 -43.70 7.23 26.34
CA ARG A 42 -43.21 8.28 27.26
C ARG A 42 -42.74 9.52 26.52
N GLU A 43 -42.20 9.35 25.32
CA GLU A 43 -41.71 10.41 24.46
C GLU A 43 -42.22 10.21 23.02
N PRO A 44 -43.44 10.68 22.70
CA PRO A 44 -44.05 10.47 21.39
C PRO A 44 -43.28 11.08 20.21
N ARG A 45 -42.44 12.10 20.47
CA ARG A 45 -41.60 12.77 19.47
C ARG A 45 -40.14 12.31 19.48
N ASN A 46 -39.90 11.04 19.78
CA ASN A 46 -38.56 10.46 19.76
C ASN A 46 -38.22 9.86 18.38
N ALA A 47 -37.33 10.52 17.63
CA ALA A 47 -36.89 10.08 16.30
C ALA A 47 -36.31 8.66 16.30
N GLN A 48 -35.50 8.31 17.29
CA GLN A 48 -34.84 7.01 17.38
C GLN A 48 -35.85 5.87 17.62
N ALA A 49 -36.89 6.12 18.42
CA ALA A 49 -37.97 5.16 18.65
C ALA A 49 -38.81 4.96 17.39
N ALA A 50 -39.18 6.03 16.68
CA ALA A 50 -39.89 5.95 15.40
C ALA A 50 -39.07 5.17 14.36
N TYR A 51 -37.78 5.51 14.21
CA TYR A 51 -36.85 4.82 13.32
C TYR A 51 -36.73 3.33 13.65
N SER A 52 -36.45 2.98 14.92
CA SER A 52 -36.22 1.58 15.33
C SER A 52 -37.48 0.73 15.17
N LEU A 53 -38.66 1.27 15.50
CA LEU A 53 -39.93 0.59 15.27
C LEU A 53 -40.20 0.41 13.77
N GLY A 54 -39.84 1.39 12.93
CA GLY A 54 -39.93 1.30 11.48
C GLY A 54 -39.05 0.18 10.91
N VAL A 55 -37.80 0.08 11.37
CA VAL A 55 -36.88 -1.01 11.03
C VAL A 55 -37.45 -2.37 11.43
N HIS A 56 -37.98 -2.52 12.65
CA HIS A 56 -38.59 -3.77 13.09
C HIS A 56 -39.87 -4.13 12.31
N ALA A 57 -40.70 -3.14 11.96
CA ALA A 57 -41.87 -3.35 11.10
C ALA A 57 -41.44 -3.88 9.72
N HIS A 58 -40.39 -3.30 9.13
CA HIS A 58 -39.85 -3.75 7.87
C HIS A 58 -39.28 -5.18 7.95
N GLN A 59 -38.54 -5.52 9.01
CA GLN A 59 -38.03 -6.88 9.25
C GLN A 59 -39.14 -7.92 9.35
N ARG A 60 -40.34 -7.53 9.80
CA ARG A 60 -41.54 -8.40 9.83
C ARG A 60 -42.27 -8.49 8.48
N GLY A 61 -41.80 -7.79 7.44
CA GLY A 61 -42.46 -7.70 6.15
C GLY A 61 -43.61 -6.68 6.07
N ASP A 62 -43.83 -5.89 7.13
CA ASP A 62 -44.87 -4.86 7.17
C ASP A 62 -44.33 -3.53 6.64
N SER A 63 -44.11 -3.48 5.32
CA SER A 63 -43.56 -2.30 4.64
C SER A 63 -44.47 -1.07 4.74
N SER A 64 -45.77 -1.25 4.92
CA SER A 64 -46.72 -0.14 5.11
C SER A 64 -46.51 0.54 6.45
N ALA A 65 -46.47 -0.25 7.55
CA ALA A 65 -46.18 0.31 8.87
C ALA A 65 -44.76 0.89 8.95
N ALA A 66 -43.78 0.23 8.29
CA ALA A 66 -42.42 0.71 8.23
C ALA A 66 -42.32 2.12 7.64
N LEU A 67 -42.98 2.37 6.50
CA LEU A 67 -42.94 3.69 5.85
C LEU A 67 -43.56 4.78 6.72
N VAL A 68 -44.69 4.52 7.38
CA VAL A 68 -45.32 5.50 8.28
C VAL A 68 -44.35 5.90 9.41
N LEU A 69 -43.71 4.90 10.03
CA LEU A 69 -42.79 5.10 11.15
C LEU A 69 -41.48 5.78 10.71
N LEU A 70 -40.95 5.42 9.54
CA LEU A 70 -39.73 6.00 9.00
C LEU A 70 -39.95 7.42 8.46
N GLU A 71 -41.14 7.72 7.93
CA GLU A 71 -41.53 9.09 7.55
C GLU A 71 -41.69 10.00 8.77
N GLU A 72 -42.28 9.49 9.85
CA GLU A 72 -42.29 10.17 11.14
C GLU A 72 -40.86 10.42 11.64
N ALA A 73 -39.98 9.40 11.61
CA ALA A 73 -38.58 9.55 11.97
C ALA A 73 -37.87 10.62 11.10
N ARG A 74 -38.13 10.65 9.79
CA ARG A 74 -37.60 11.66 8.86
C ARG A 74 -38.05 13.07 9.24
N SER A 75 -39.32 13.23 9.61
CA SER A 75 -39.86 14.54 10.03
C SER A 75 -39.22 15.05 11.34
N LEU A 76 -38.80 14.14 12.22
CA LEU A 76 -38.17 14.45 13.50
C LEU A 76 -36.64 14.63 13.36
N ALA A 77 -36.00 13.95 12.41
CA ALA A 77 -34.56 14.00 12.13
C ALA A 77 -34.30 14.12 10.61
N PRO A 78 -34.55 15.29 9.99
CA PRO A 78 -34.49 15.47 8.53
C PRO A 78 -33.07 15.36 7.94
N ASN A 79 -32.03 15.51 8.77
CA ASN A 79 -30.63 15.46 8.38
C ASN A 79 -29.94 14.14 8.79
N ASP A 80 -30.71 13.09 9.10
CA ASP A 80 -30.16 11.77 9.38
C ASP A 80 -30.11 10.90 8.10
N PRO A 81 -28.92 10.61 7.54
CA PRO A 81 -28.80 9.81 6.33
C PRO A 81 -29.22 8.34 6.54
N MET A 82 -29.15 7.80 7.76
CA MET A 82 -29.59 6.42 8.03
C MET A 82 -31.10 6.27 7.85
N VAL A 83 -31.89 7.27 8.27
CA VAL A 83 -33.35 7.26 8.12
C VAL A 83 -33.73 7.26 6.64
N MET A 84 -33.11 8.16 5.85
CA MET A 84 -33.35 8.25 4.41
C MET A 84 -32.91 6.99 3.67
N LEU A 85 -31.75 6.42 4.00
CA LEU A 85 -31.30 5.18 3.38
C LEU A 85 -32.24 4.02 3.67
N THR A 86 -32.73 3.93 4.92
CA THR A 86 -33.66 2.88 5.33
C THR A 86 -34.99 3.00 4.60
N LEU A 87 -35.51 4.22 4.40
CA LEU A 87 -36.66 4.44 3.51
C LEU A 87 -36.39 3.90 2.10
N GLY A 88 -35.20 4.18 1.55
CA GLY A 88 -34.77 3.64 0.25
C GLY A 88 -34.78 2.11 0.20
N VAL A 89 -34.31 1.44 1.25
CA VAL A 89 -34.36 -0.03 1.37
C VAL A 89 -35.80 -0.54 1.39
N VAL A 90 -36.70 0.10 2.13
CA VAL A 90 -38.12 -0.28 2.15
C VAL A 90 -38.77 -0.09 0.78
N HIS A 91 -38.44 0.99 0.06
CA HIS A 91 -38.93 1.23 -1.30
C HIS A 91 -38.39 0.18 -2.29
N ARG A 92 -37.11 -0.18 -2.20
CA ARG A 92 -36.50 -1.25 -2.99
C ARG A 92 -37.25 -2.57 -2.81
N ASP A 93 -37.51 -2.98 -1.57
CA ASP A 93 -38.16 -4.25 -1.25
C ASP A 93 -39.64 -4.28 -1.68
N ARG A 94 -40.25 -3.10 -1.88
CA ARG A 94 -41.57 -2.93 -2.51
C ARG A 94 -41.54 -2.86 -4.04
N GLY A 95 -40.35 -2.82 -4.65
CA GLY A 95 -40.17 -2.62 -6.10
C GLY A 95 -40.35 -1.17 -6.57
N ASP A 96 -40.38 -0.19 -5.67
CA ASP A 96 -40.50 1.24 -6.00
C ASP A 96 -39.12 1.85 -6.26
N HIS A 97 -38.65 1.64 -7.48
CA HIS A 97 -37.32 2.04 -7.93
C HIS A 97 -37.08 3.55 -8.02
N GLU A 98 -38.12 4.33 -8.29
CA GLU A 98 -38.03 5.80 -8.35
C GLU A 98 -37.84 6.36 -6.93
N ALA A 99 -38.64 5.88 -5.97
CA ALA A 99 -38.51 6.30 -4.59
C ALA A 99 -37.19 5.81 -3.95
N GLU A 100 -36.74 4.59 -4.28
CA GLU A 100 -35.42 4.08 -3.89
C GLU A 100 -34.30 5.02 -4.37
N TRP A 101 -34.28 5.39 -5.66
CA TRP A 101 -33.26 6.28 -6.21
C TRP A 101 -33.27 7.65 -5.56
N ASN A 102 -34.46 8.23 -5.36
CA ASN A 102 -34.60 9.53 -4.71
C ASN A 102 -34.08 9.47 -3.26
N ALA A 103 -34.44 8.43 -2.51
CA ALA A 103 -33.98 8.25 -1.14
C ALA A 103 -32.45 8.11 -1.05
N ILE A 104 -31.83 7.36 -1.96
CA ILE A 104 -30.37 7.27 -2.08
C ILE A 104 -29.76 8.66 -2.39
N GLY A 105 -30.37 9.40 -3.32
CA GLY A 105 -29.95 10.75 -3.69
C GLY A 105 -29.96 11.72 -2.51
N VAL A 106 -31.06 11.74 -1.74
CA VAL A 106 -31.18 12.57 -0.53
C VAL A 106 -30.19 12.14 0.55
N THR A 107 -30.01 10.82 0.75
CA THR A 107 -29.03 10.28 1.69
C THR A 107 -27.63 10.85 1.43
N LEU A 108 -27.18 10.81 0.17
CA LEU A 108 -25.86 11.31 -0.23
C LEU A 108 -25.78 12.84 -0.35
N ALA A 109 -26.93 13.52 -0.44
CA ALA A 109 -26.99 14.98 -0.34
C ALA A 109 -26.82 15.45 1.12
N ILE A 110 -27.28 14.66 2.08
CA ILE A 110 -27.06 14.90 3.52
C ILE A 110 -25.59 14.62 3.88
N ASP A 111 -25.07 13.46 3.50
CA ASP A 111 -23.67 13.07 3.72
C ASP A 111 -23.09 12.36 2.49
N PRO A 112 -22.26 13.05 1.69
CA PRO A 112 -21.61 12.47 0.51
C PRO A 112 -20.62 11.34 0.82
N TYR A 113 -20.14 11.23 2.06
CA TYR A 113 -19.19 10.21 2.51
C TYR A 113 -19.89 9.08 3.27
N PHE A 114 -21.22 9.04 3.26
CA PHE A 114 -21.96 8.02 3.94
C PHE A 114 -21.84 6.67 3.24
N LEU A 115 -20.94 5.83 3.76
CA LEU A 115 -20.56 4.56 3.15
C LEU A 115 -21.75 3.65 2.79
N PRO A 116 -22.76 3.44 3.66
CA PRO A 116 -23.94 2.64 3.31
C PRO A 116 -24.73 3.21 2.12
N GLY A 117 -24.77 4.54 1.98
CA GLY A 117 -25.43 5.22 0.87
C GLY A 117 -24.67 5.09 -0.44
N LEU A 118 -23.33 5.18 -0.41
CA LEU A 118 -22.48 4.95 -1.60
C LEU A 118 -22.64 3.52 -2.12
N LEU A 119 -22.61 2.53 -1.22
CA LEU A 119 -22.84 1.13 -1.59
C LEU A 119 -24.24 0.93 -2.17
N ALA A 120 -25.27 1.51 -1.57
CA ALA A 120 -26.64 1.40 -2.10
C ALA A 120 -26.78 2.02 -3.49
N LYS A 121 -26.15 3.18 -3.74
CA LYS A 121 -26.11 3.81 -5.07
C LYS A 121 -25.41 2.92 -6.10
N ALA A 122 -24.28 2.33 -5.74
CA ALA A 122 -23.53 1.47 -6.64
C ALA A 122 -24.32 0.19 -6.96
N GLU A 123 -24.89 -0.47 -5.96
CA GLU A 123 -25.76 -1.65 -6.10
C GLU A 123 -27.00 -1.36 -6.96
N PHE A 124 -27.64 -0.20 -6.75
CA PHE A 124 -28.76 0.26 -7.57
C PHE A 124 -28.39 0.36 -9.06
N LEU A 125 -27.22 0.90 -9.37
CA LEU A 125 -26.72 1.04 -10.74
C LEU A 125 -26.37 -0.33 -11.34
N ASP A 126 -25.68 -1.18 -10.57
CA ASP A 126 -25.25 -2.50 -11.01
C ASP A 126 -26.44 -3.42 -11.32
N ALA A 127 -27.47 -3.42 -10.47
CA ALA A 127 -28.71 -4.15 -10.68
C ALA A 127 -29.46 -3.77 -11.98
N ARG A 128 -29.18 -2.59 -12.55
CA ARG A 128 -29.76 -2.09 -13.80
C ARG A 128 -28.81 -2.24 -14.99
N GLY A 129 -27.75 -3.04 -14.85
CA GLY A 129 -26.75 -3.29 -15.87
C GLY A 129 -25.80 -2.11 -16.15
N LYS A 130 -25.86 -1.03 -15.35
CA LYS A 130 -24.97 0.14 -15.48
C LYS A 130 -23.63 -0.12 -14.78
N ARG A 131 -22.94 -1.18 -15.20
CA ARG A 131 -21.72 -1.71 -14.56
C ARG A 131 -20.60 -0.68 -14.40
N ARG A 132 -20.27 0.06 -15.47
CA ARG A 132 -19.20 1.08 -15.43
C ARG A 132 -19.52 2.25 -14.46
N PRO A 133 -20.70 2.89 -14.54
CA PRO A 133 -21.10 3.85 -13.50
C PRO A 133 -21.10 3.28 -12.08
N ALA A 134 -21.56 2.03 -11.90
CA ALA A 134 -21.56 1.37 -10.60
C ALA A 134 -20.14 1.19 -10.05
N ALA A 135 -19.19 0.73 -10.87
CA ALA A 135 -17.79 0.58 -10.50
C ALA A 135 -17.15 1.91 -10.06
N GLY A 136 -17.50 3.02 -10.72
CA GLY A 136 -17.09 4.36 -10.27
C GLY A 136 -17.53 4.67 -8.84
N VAL A 137 -18.80 4.41 -8.50
CA VAL A 137 -19.33 4.64 -7.15
C VAL A 137 -18.77 3.63 -6.14
N PHE A 138 -18.59 2.36 -6.52
CA PHE A 138 -17.92 1.37 -5.66
C PHE A 138 -16.48 1.79 -5.33
N ARG A 139 -15.76 2.37 -6.29
CA ARG A 139 -14.41 2.91 -6.07
C ARG A 139 -14.41 4.02 -5.02
N ASP A 140 -15.40 4.90 -5.06
CA ASP A 140 -15.56 5.94 -4.04
C ASP A 140 -15.92 5.36 -2.67
N ALA A 141 -16.79 4.35 -2.62
CA ALA A 141 -17.11 3.62 -1.39
C ALA A 141 -15.87 2.97 -0.76
N LEU A 142 -15.03 2.31 -1.55
CA LEU A 142 -13.80 1.67 -1.06
C LEU A 142 -12.78 2.69 -0.55
N LYS A 143 -12.66 3.86 -1.20
CA LYS A 143 -11.80 4.96 -0.70
C LYS A 143 -12.26 5.45 0.68
N VAL A 144 -13.57 5.62 0.86
CA VAL A 144 -14.16 6.03 2.14
C VAL A 144 -13.99 4.95 3.21
N ALA A 145 -14.12 3.67 2.83
CA ALA A 145 -13.96 2.55 3.76
C ALA A 145 -12.52 2.37 4.26
N GLY A 146 -11.53 2.82 3.48
CA GLY A 146 -10.11 2.70 3.82
C GLY A 146 -9.61 1.25 3.72
N PRO A 147 -8.55 0.88 4.46
CA PRO A 147 -7.94 -0.45 4.36
C PRO A 147 -8.88 -1.54 4.89
N GLU A 148 -8.79 -2.75 4.33
CA GLU A 148 -9.65 -3.90 4.64
C GLU A 148 -9.67 -4.28 6.14
N THR A 149 -8.56 -4.03 6.84
CA THR A 149 -8.43 -4.24 8.29
C THR A 149 -9.32 -3.31 9.10
N SER A 150 -9.77 -2.20 8.53
CA SER A 150 -10.65 -1.22 9.16
C SER A 150 -12.12 -1.34 8.73
N TRP A 151 -12.44 -2.27 7.83
CA TRP A 151 -13.82 -2.42 7.33
C TRP A 151 -14.78 -2.91 8.43
N PRO A 152 -15.95 -2.27 8.60
CA PRO A 152 -16.99 -2.74 9.51
C PRO A 152 -17.51 -4.12 9.11
N ASP A 153 -17.64 -5.04 10.06
CA ASP A 153 -18.07 -6.43 9.79
C ASP A 153 -19.42 -6.51 9.08
N VAL A 154 -20.36 -5.62 9.43
CA VAL A 154 -21.70 -5.56 8.82
C VAL A 154 -21.64 -5.22 7.32
N LEU A 155 -20.61 -4.49 6.88
CA LEU A 155 -20.45 -4.07 5.48
C LEU A 155 -19.39 -4.87 4.73
N ARG A 156 -18.59 -5.70 5.41
CA ARG A 156 -17.45 -6.43 4.84
C ARG A 156 -17.82 -7.16 3.54
N ARG A 157 -18.91 -7.92 3.53
CA ARG A 157 -19.39 -8.62 2.33
C ARG A 157 -19.69 -7.66 1.17
N ARG A 158 -20.37 -6.54 1.43
CA ARG A 158 -20.73 -5.56 0.39
C ARG A 158 -19.48 -4.85 -0.15
N LEU A 159 -18.50 -4.61 0.72
CA LEU A 159 -17.20 -4.05 0.34
C LEU A 159 -16.34 -5.05 -0.46
N ASP A 160 -16.44 -6.34 -0.16
CA ASP A 160 -15.83 -7.40 -0.97
C ASP A 160 -16.44 -7.46 -2.37
N GLU A 161 -17.77 -7.43 -2.46
CA GLU A 161 -18.50 -7.38 -3.74
C GLU A 161 -18.14 -6.11 -4.53
N ALA A 162 -18.02 -4.96 -3.85
CA ALA A 162 -17.54 -3.70 -4.43
C ALA A 162 -16.11 -3.81 -4.98
N ARG A 163 -15.19 -4.42 -4.23
CA ARG A 163 -13.81 -4.68 -4.65
C ARG A 163 -13.78 -5.50 -5.93
N VAL A 164 -14.50 -6.63 -5.98
CA VAL A 164 -14.58 -7.47 -7.19
C VAL A 164 -15.14 -6.70 -8.39
N ALA A 165 -16.17 -5.88 -8.18
CA ALA A 165 -16.74 -5.06 -9.25
C ALA A 165 -15.77 -4.01 -9.79
N VAL A 166 -14.99 -3.38 -8.90
CA VAL A 166 -13.95 -2.41 -9.25
C VAL A 166 -12.79 -3.09 -9.95
N ASP A 167 -12.28 -4.22 -9.45
CA ASP A 167 -11.18 -4.96 -10.07
C ASP A 167 -11.54 -5.38 -11.50
N ARG A 168 -12.77 -5.87 -11.72
CA ARG A 168 -13.27 -6.17 -13.07
C ARG A 168 -13.28 -4.94 -13.98
N ASP A 169 -13.76 -3.80 -13.50
CA ASP A 169 -13.80 -2.56 -14.29
C ASP A 169 -12.39 -2.04 -14.62
N VAL A 170 -11.45 -2.16 -13.67
CA VAL A 170 -10.02 -1.85 -13.86
C VAL A 170 -9.44 -2.69 -15.00
N GLU A 171 -9.70 -4.01 -14.99
CA GLU A 171 -9.22 -4.92 -16.04
C GLU A 171 -9.85 -4.63 -17.40
N GLU A 172 -11.18 -4.41 -17.45
CA GLU A 172 -11.91 -4.05 -18.67
C GLU A 172 -11.42 -2.71 -19.25
N LEU A 173 -11.19 -1.70 -18.40
CA LEU A 173 -10.71 -0.38 -18.80
C LEU A 173 -9.27 -0.45 -19.34
N ALA A 174 -8.37 -1.15 -18.65
CA ALA A 174 -7.00 -1.30 -19.12
C ALA A 174 -6.92 -2.02 -20.47
N ALA A 175 -7.71 -3.09 -20.67
CA ALA A 175 -7.79 -3.78 -21.96
C ALA A 175 -8.32 -2.85 -23.06
N PHE A 176 -9.35 -2.06 -22.76
CA PHE A 176 -9.89 -1.06 -23.69
C PHE A 176 -8.85 0.00 -24.06
N LEU A 177 -8.15 0.57 -23.07
CA LEU A 177 -7.11 1.59 -23.29
C LEU A 177 -5.94 1.03 -24.10
N GLN A 178 -5.47 -0.18 -23.82
CA GLN A 178 -4.40 -0.84 -24.56
C GLN A 178 -4.76 -1.01 -26.05
N GLN A 179 -6.02 -1.33 -26.36
CA GLN A 179 -6.50 -1.48 -27.74
C GLN A 179 -6.74 -0.13 -28.43
N ALA A 180 -7.13 0.89 -27.68
CA ALA A 180 -7.46 2.21 -28.21
C ALA A 180 -6.21 3.06 -28.53
N LEU A 181 -5.08 2.78 -27.88
CA LEU A 181 -3.85 3.51 -28.10
C LEU A 181 -3.08 3.00 -29.32
N PRO A 182 -2.49 3.89 -30.13
CA PRO A 182 -1.61 3.48 -31.21
C PRO A 182 -0.35 2.83 -30.64
N THR A 183 0.15 1.78 -31.30
CA THR A 183 1.51 1.29 -31.04
C THR A 183 2.50 2.36 -31.44
N PRO A 184 3.38 2.84 -30.54
CA PRO A 184 4.42 3.79 -30.91
C PRO A 184 5.28 3.22 -32.05
N ALA A 185 5.47 3.99 -33.12
CA ALA A 185 6.38 3.62 -34.20
C ALA A 185 7.84 3.76 -33.72
N ASP A 186 8.55 2.63 -33.66
CA ASP A 186 9.99 2.42 -33.42
C ASP A 186 10.73 3.17 -32.28
N ALA A 187 11.43 2.34 -31.48
CA ALA A 187 12.56 2.63 -30.60
C ALA A 187 12.47 3.89 -29.72
N ALA A 188 11.53 3.90 -28.77
CA ALA A 188 11.76 4.68 -27.56
C ALA A 188 13.13 4.30 -26.97
N HIS A 189 13.89 5.30 -26.49
CA HIS A 189 15.13 5.06 -25.74
C HIS A 189 14.88 3.94 -24.71
N PRO A 190 15.81 2.98 -24.48
CA PRO A 190 15.56 1.84 -23.58
C PRO A 190 15.02 2.22 -22.20
N LEU A 191 15.41 3.39 -21.68
CA LEU A 191 14.89 4.00 -20.43
C LEU A 191 13.39 4.37 -20.45
N LEU A 192 12.78 4.47 -21.63
CA LEU A 192 11.38 4.85 -21.84
C LEU A 192 10.53 3.67 -22.33
N ALA A 193 11.12 2.48 -22.44
CA ALA A 193 10.38 1.25 -22.72
C ALA A 193 9.31 1.03 -21.65
N GLY A 194 8.13 0.53 -22.05
CA GLY A 194 7.05 0.24 -21.11
C GLY A 194 6.27 1.46 -20.58
N ARG A 195 6.72 2.71 -20.76
CA ARG A 195 6.07 3.90 -20.16
C ARG A 195 4.57 4.06 -20.51
N TRP A 196 4.17 3.63 -21.70
CA TRP A 196 2.76 3.71 -22.12
C TRP A 196 1.92 2.57 -21.55
N GLU A 197 2.52 1.40 -21.33
CA GLU A 197 1.90 0.30 -20.58
C GLU A 197 1.71 0.72 -19.11
N GLU A 198 2.71 1.39 -18.53
CA GLU A 198 2.60 2.00 -17.21
C GLU A 198 1.48 3.06 -17.18
N ALA A 199 1.43 3.96 -18.17
CA ALA A 199 0.39 4.99 -18.25
C ALA A 199 -1.03 4.40 -18.36
N VAL A 200 -1.21 3.33 -19.15
CA VAL A 200 -2.47 2.58 -19.22
C VAL A 200 -2.81 1.96 -17.87
N SER A 201 -1.83 1.35 -17.22
CA SER A 201 -1.99 0.73 -15.90
C SER A 201 -2.39 1.75 -14.83
N ILE A 202 -1.78 2.93 -14.82
CA ILE A 202 -2.11 4.05 -13.93
C ILE A 202 -3.51 4.58 -14.22
N ALA A 203 -3.82 4.85 -15.50
CA ALA A 203 -5.12 5.41 -15.90
C ALA A 203 -6.29 4.46 -15.58
N ALA A 204 -6.06 3.16 -15.71
CA ALA A 204 -7.04 2.14 -15.35
C ALA A 204 -7.17 1.96 -13.82
N GLY A 205 -6.15 2.34 -13.04
CA GLY A 205 -6.10 2.12 -11.60
C GLY A 205 -5.51 0.77 -11.19
N ARG A 206 -4.83 0.06 -12.11
CA ARG A 206 -4.08 -1.18 -11.82
C ARG A 206 -2.80 -0.92 -11.01
N THR A 207 -2.17 0.22 -11.23
CA THR A 207 -0.98 0.67 -10.49
C THR A 207 -1.08 2.16 -10.16
N ARG A 208 -0.09 2.67 -9.44
CA ARG A 208 0.13 4.10 -9.21
C ARG A 208 1.43 4.54 -9.89
N ALA A 209 1.60 5.86 -10.05
CA ALA A 209 2.90 6.41 -10.37
C ALA A 209 3.85 6.17 -9.19
N TYR A 210 5.04 5.69 -9.48
CA TYR A 210 6.10 5.51 -8.49
C TYR A 210 6.96 6.76 -8.47
N VAL A 211 7.08 7.35 -7.27
CA VAL A 211 7.94 8.50 -7.03
C VAL A 211 9.05 8.08 -6.07
N PRO A 212 10.27 8.59 -6.23
CA PRO A 212 11.31 8.46 -5.22
C PRO A 212 10.81 8.88 -3.83
N ASP A 213 11.08 8.07 -2.82
CA ASP A 213 10.77 8.35 -1.41
C ASP A 213 11.97 7.99 -0.52
N CYS A 214 12.76 8.98 -0.16
CA CYS A 214 14.00 8.81 0.61
C CYS A 214 13.78 9.15 2.09
N ASN A 215 14.36 8.36 3.00
CA ASN A 215 14.30 8.65 4.45
C ASN A 215 15.48 9.49 4.99
N GLN A 216 16.51 9.78 4.18
CA GLN A 216 17.63 10.66 4.56
C GLN A 216 17.69 11.93 3.70
N LEU A 217 18.43 11.90 2.58
CA LEU A 217 18.69 13.07 1.75
C LEU A 217 18.00 12.91 0.39
N TYR A 218 17.20 13.90 0.00
CA TYR A 218 16.58 13.96 -1.31
C TYR A 218 17.12 15.14 -2.12
N VAL A 219 17.71 14.85 -3.28
CA VAL A 219 18.14 15.87 -4.24
C VAL A 219 16.99 16.11 -5.23
N PRO A 220 16.36 17.30 -5.20
CA PRO A 220 15.19 17.57 -6.03
C PRO A 220 15.57 17.68 -7.52
N ARG A 221 14.61 17.38 -8.39
CA ARG A 221 14.71 17.52 -9.86
C ARG A 221 15.74 16.61 -10.54
N LEU A 222 16.26 15.61 -9.84
CA LEU A 222 16.86 14.46 -10.51
C LEU A 222 15.75 13.66 -11.21
N PRO A 223 15.95 13.27 -12.49
CA PRO A 223 15.06 12.34 -13.17
C PRO A 223 14.94 11.02 -12.39
N ALA A 224 13.71 10.61 -12.11
CA ALA A 224 13.39 9.37 -11.42
C ALA A 224 13.38 8.18 -12.39
N HIS A 225 14.57 7.77 -12.85
CA HIS A 225 14.72 6.59 -13.69
C HIS A 225 14.78 5.32 -12.82
N THR A 226 13.96 4.33 -13.14
CA THR A 226 13.94 3.03 -12.45
C THR A 226 15.28 2.31 -12.60
N PHE A 227 15.75 2.18 -13.84
CA PHE A 227 17.03 1.58 -14.21
C PHE A 227 17.84 2.53 -15.06
N TYR A 228 19.16 2.44 -14.99
CA TYR A 228 20.07 3.28 -15.77
C TYR A 228 20.75 2.52 -16.91
N ASP A 229 21.13 3.24 -17.95
CA ASP A 229 21.94 2.70 -19.04
C ASP A 229 23.38 2.46 -18.57
N ASN A 230 23.89 1.25 -18.79
CA ASN A 230 25.25 0.87 -18.43
C ASN A 230 26.30 1.72 -19.15
N ALA A 231 25.98 2.34 -20.29
CA ALA A 231 26.86 3.28 -20.99
C ALA A 231 27.25 4.51 -20.16
N LEU A 232 26.46 4.86 -19.13
CA LEU A 232 26.76 5.94 -18.18
C LEU A 232 27.85 5.54 -17.17
N PHE A 233 28.28 4.28 -17.16
CA PHE A 233 29.21 3.73 -16.18
C PHE A 233 30.37 2.98 -16.88
N PRO A 234 31.40 3.71 -17.35
CA PRO A 234 32.50 3.12 -18.13
C PRO A 234 33.27 2.00 -17.43
N TRP A 235 33.21 1.93 -16.09
CA TRP A 235 33.86 0.91 -15.27
C TRP A 235 33.17 -0.46 -15.32
N ILE A 236 31.92 -0.55 -15.81
CA ILE A 236 31.13 -1.79 -15.79
C ILE A 236 31.87 -2.92 -16.49
N ALA A 237 32.39 -2.70 -17.71
CA ALA A 237 33.05 -3.75 -18.49
C ALA A 237 34.20 -4.41 -17.73
N GLY A 238 35.07 -3.61 -17.10
CA GLY A 238 36.20 -4.13 -16.31
C GLY A 238 35.78 -4.86 -15.02
N LEU A 239 34.61 -4.55 -14.47
CA LEU A 239 34.03 -5.29 -13.36
C LEU A 239 33.41 -6.62 -13.83
N GLU A 240 32.67 -6.61 -14.95
CA GLU A 240 32.06 -7.80 -15.54
C GLU A 240 33.12 -8.85 -15.93
N GLU A 241 34.27 -8.43 -16.44
CA GLU A 241 35.42 -9.31 -16.74
C GLU A 241 35.95 -10.07 -15.51
N ARG A 242 35.73 -9.54 -14.30
CA ARG A 242 36.17 -10.14 -13.04
C ARG A 242 35.10 -11.01 -12.38
N THR A 243 33.93 -11.15 -12.99
CA THR A 243 32.77 -11.88 -12.42
C THR A 243 33.14 -13.26 -11.90
N ASP A 244 33.83 -14.08 -12.71
CA ASP A 244 34.14 -15.46 -12.33
C ASP A 244 35.07 -15.54 -11.12
N ALA A 245 36.04 -14.62 -11.02
CA ALA A 245 36.94 -14.55 -9.89
C ALA A 245 36.22 -14.06 -8.62
N ILE A 246 35.36 -13.04 -8.74
CA ILE A 246 34.52 -12.54 -7.63
C ILE A 246 33.56 -13.64 -7.15
N ARG A 247 32.92 -14.36 -8.08
CA ARG A 247 32.05 -15.49 -7.77
C ARG A 247 32.80 -16.60 -7.05
N SER A 248 34.06 -16.84 -7.39
CA SER A 248 34.89 -17.84 -6.72
C SER A 248 35.17 -17.47 -5.26
N GLU A 249 35.46 -16.19 -4.97
CA GLU A 249 35.61 -15.70 -3.59
C GLU A 249 34.33 -15.88 -2.78
N LEU A 250 33.17 -15.52 -3.35
CA LEU A 250 31.87 -15.76 -2.72
C LEU A 250 31.61 -17.25 -2.47
N THR A 251 31.90 -18.11 -3.45
CA THR A 251 31.66 -19.56 -3.33
C THR A 251 32.53 -20.16 -2.21
N ALA A 252 33.76 -19.68 -2.04
CA ALA A 252 34.62 -20.09 -0.94
C ALA A 252 34.02 -19.69 0.43
N ILE A 253 33.48 -18.47 0.54
CA ILE A 253 32.76 -18.02 1.76
C ILE A 253 31.53 -18.89 2.03
N LEU A 254 30.71 -19.16 1.01
CA LEU A 254 29.51 -20.00 1.15
C LEU A 254 29.83 -21.42 1.58
N ALA A 255 30.99 -21.96 1.19
CA ALA A 255 31.44 -23.30 1.56
C ALA A 255 31.83 -23.44 3.03
N GLU A 256 32.11 -22.35 3.74
CA GLU A 256 32.39 -22.35 5.19
C GLU A 256 31.12 -22.58 6.03
N GLY A 257 29.93 -22.45 5.41
CA GLY A 257 28.64 -22.68 6.04
C GLY A 257 27.88 -21.39 6.35
N PRO A 258 26.66 -21.51 6.93
CA PRO A 258 25.73 -20.39 7.09
C PRO A 258 26.22 -19.30 8.05
N ASP A 259 27.16 -19.61 8.94
CA ASP A 259 27.71 -18.65 9.91
C ASP A 259 28.77 -17.73 9.32
N ALA A 260 29.21 -17.98 8.08
CA ALA A 260 30.10 -17.07 7.36
C ALA A 260 29.38 -15.80 6.86
N LEU A 261 28.03 -15.81 6.84
CA LEU A 261 27.20 -14.67 6.49
C LEU A 261 26.50 -14.12 7.75
N GLU A 262 25.94 -12.94 7.66
CA GLU A 262 25.09 -12.32 8.71
C GLU A 262 23.69 -12.08 8.16
N PRO A 263 22.61 -12.09 8.98
CA PRO A 263 21.29 -11.67 8.51
C PRO A 263 21.34 -10.23 7.98
N TYR A 264 20.73 -9.98 6.82
CA TYR A 264 20.76 -8.66 6.19
C TYR A 264 19.99 -7.62 7.03
N ILE A 265 18.85 -8.02 7.60
CA ILE A 265 18.06 -7.19 8.52
C ILE A 265 18.23 -7.73 9.93
N ALA A 266 18.66 -6.87 10.86
CA ALA A 266 18.97 -7.25 12.23
C ALA A 266 18.63 -6.11 13.23
N TYR A 267 17.38 -5.65 13.23
CA TYR A 267 16.89 -4.61 14.15
C TYR A 267 17.04 -5.01 15.61
N LYS A 268 17.37 -4.04 16.47
CA LYS A 268 17.54 -4.24 17.92
C LYS A 268 16.19 -4.44 18.61
N PRO A 269 16.17 -5.09 19.80
CA PRO A 269 14.97 -5.15 20.61
C PRO A 269 14.36 -3.77 20.87
N GLY A 270 13.07 -3.60 20.57
CA GLY A 270 12.34 -2.34 20.72
C GLY A 270 12.26 -1.47 19.46
N GLU A 271 12.99 -1.81 18.39
CA GLU A 271 12.88 -1.11 17.10
C GLU A 271 11.69 -1.65 16.28
N PRO A 272 10.96 -0.78 15.56
CA PRO A 272 9.82 -1.19 14.75
C PRO A 272 10.27 -1.97 13.51
N VAL A 273 9.93 -3.26 13.46
CA VAL A 273 10.33 -4.16 12.35
C VAL A 273 9.49 -4.00 11.09
N ASN A 274 8.25 -3.51 11.22
CA ASN A 274 7.33 -3.23 10.10
C ASN A 274 7.28 -4.36 9.06
N GLN A 275 7.48 -4.05 7.77
CA GLN A 275 7.45 -5.03 6.69
C GLN A 275 8.55 -6.10 6.77
N TRP A 276 9.57 -5.90 7.63
CA TRP A 276 10.72 -6.79 7.76
C TRP A 276 10.52 -7.94 8.73
N GLN A 277 9.33 -8.11 9.31
CA GLN A 277 9.08 -9.11 10.35
C GLN A 277 9.55 -10.53 9.99
N ALA A 278 9.35 -10.98 8.74
CA ALA A 278 9.77 -12.31 8.28
C ALA A 278 11.28 -12.42 7.98
N LEU A 279 11.97 -11.30 7.77
CA LEU A 279 13.38 -11.24 7.37
C LEU A 279 14.31 -10.76 8.51
N ASN A 280 13.77 -10.15 9.56
CA ASN A 280 14.54 -9.66 10.71
C ASN A 280 15.20 -10.83 11.46
N HIS A 281 16.53 -10.81 11.56
CA HIS A 281 17.39 -11.89 12.06
C HIS A 281 17.24 -13.22 11.31
N SER A 282 16.69 -13.19 10.09
CA SER A 282 16.49 -14.39 9.26
C SER A 282 17.70 -14.67 8.37
N ARG A 283 18.06 -15.94 8.23
CA ARG A 283 19.07 -16.39 7.26
C ARG A 283 18.54 -16.40 5.82
N ASN A 284 17.23 -16.23 5.61
CA ASN A 284 16.65 -16.23 4.28
C ASN A 284 17.13 -15.05 3.43
N TRP A 285 17.57 -13.96 4.06
CA TRP A 285 18.27 -12.88 3.40
C TRP A 285 19.51 -12.53 4.23
N SER A 286 20.69 -12.84 3.68
CA SER A 286 21.96 -12.70 4.38
C SER A 286 22.95 -11.81 3.60
N SER A 287 23.87 -11.17 4.30
CA SER A 287 24.93 -10.33 3.75
C SER A 287 26.32 -10.78 4.19
N PHE A 288 27.31 -10.47 3.36
CA PHE A 288 28.73 -10.47 3.70
C PHE A 288 29.30 -9.09 3.37
N HIS A 289 29.44 -8.23 4.38
CA HIS A 289 29.82 -6.84 4.19
C HIS A 289 31.32 -6.67 3.90
N LEU A 290 31.63 -5.97 2.81
CA LEU A 290 32.98 -5.51 2.46
C LEU A 290 33.18 -4.05 2.90
N TRP A 291 32.12 -3.24 2.74
CA TRP A 291 31.94 -1.93 3.35
C TRP A 291 30.54 -1.84 3.95
N ALA A 292 30.44 -1.28 5.15
CA ALA A 292 29.17 -1.06 5.86
C ALA A 292 29.19 0.30 6.55
N HIS A 293 28.11 1.06 6.39
CA HIS A 293 27.92 2.38 7.02
C HIS A 293 29.08 3.36 6.77
N GLY A 294 29.68 3.27 5.58
CA GLY A 294 30.80 4.12 5.17
C GLY A 294 32.19 3.66 5.63
N ALA A 295 32.30 2.52 6.31
CA ALA A 295 33.58 1.98 6.79
C ALA A 295 33.94 0.64 6.15
N PRO A 296 35.24 0.37 5.86
CA PRO A 296 35.69 -0.92 5.36
C PRO A 296 35.63 -2.00 6.45
N VAL A 297 35.21 -3.21 6.07
CA VAL A 297 35.32 -4.41 6.91
C VAL A 297 36.62 -5.13 6.55
N HIS A 298 37.72 -4.69 7.17
CA HIS A 298 39.08 -5.12 6.77
C HIS A 298 39.29 -6.64 6.73
N ALA A 299 38.71 -7.38 7.69
CA ALA A 299 38.80 -8.85 7.71
C ALA A 299 38.16 -9.50 6.48
N ASN A 300 37.01 -8.98 6.04
CA ASN A 300 36.28 -9.48 4.89
C ASN A 300 36.96 -9.08 3.57
N LEU A 301 37.49 -7.86 3.50
CA LEU A 301 38.28 -7.40 2.35
C LEU A 301 39.55 -8.23 2.13
N ALA A 302 40.23 -8.62 3.22
CA ALA A 302 41.41 -9.48 3.14
C ALA A 302 41.08 -10.89 2.59
N ARG A 303 39.84 -11.35 2.78
CA ARG A 303 39.33 -12.63 2.25
C ARG A 303 38.83 -12.53 0.81
N CYS A 304 38.58 -11.32 0.32
CA CYS A 304 38.10 -11.06 -1.05
C CYS A 304 39.02 -10.08 -1.79
N PRO A 305 40.32 -10.38 -1.96
CA PRO A 305 41.28 -9.46 -2.57
C PRO A 305 40.92 -9.05 -4.01
N VAL A 306 40.33 -9.94 -4.81
CA VAL A 306 39.92 -9.62 -6.18
C VAL A 306 38.73 -8.67 -6.17
N THR A 307 37.72 -8.95 -5.33
CA THR A 307 36.55 -8.08 -5.18
C THR A 307 36.96 -6.70 -4.63
N ALA A 308 37.85 -6.67 -3.63
CA ALA A 308 38.38 -5.42 -3.07
C ALA A 308 39.14 -4.60 -4.13
N GLN A 309 39.97 -5.25 -4.95
CA GLN A 309 40.66 -4.57 -6.05
C GLN A 309 39.68 -4.03 -7.10
N ALA A 310 38.67 -4.83 -7.48
CA ALA A 310 37.67 -4.42 -8.46
C ALA A 310 36.89 -3.18 -8.00
N LEU A 311 36.45 -3.17 -6.72
CA LEU A 311 35.72 -2.05 -6.14
C LEU A 311 36.61 -0.81 -5.93
N SER A 312 37.91 -0.97 -5.68
CA SER A 312 38.84 0.15 -5.53
C SER A 312 39.04 0.96 -6.82
N GLY A 313 38.75 0.37 -7.99
CA GLY A 313 38.77 1.05 -9.28
C GLY A 313 37.54 1.91 -9.56
N LEU A 314 36.53 1.88 -8.68
CA LEU A 314 35.31 2.66 -8.82
C LEU A 314 35.44 4.00 -8.10
N GLU A 315 34.76 5.02 -8.63
CA GLU A 315 34.61 6.27 -7.89
C GLU A 315 33.77 6.02 -6.62
N THR A 316 34.37 6.25 -5.45
CA THR A 316 33.72 5.96 -4.17
C THR A 316 32.60 6.97 -3.88
N VAL A 317 31.39 6.47 -3.63
CA VAL A 317 30.30 7.26 -3.07
C VAL A 317 30.57 7.53 -1.60
N ARG A 318 30.69 8.81 -1.25
CA ARG A 318 30.91 9.23 0.15
C ARG A 318 29.74 10.11 0.56
N ILE A 319 28.90 9.58 1.44
CA ILE A 319 27.77 10.29 2.03
C ILE A 319 27.76 9.89 3.51
N ALA A 320 27.94 10.86 4.40
CA ALA A 320 28.27 10.57 5.79
C ALA A 320 27.20 9.73 6.51
N GLY A 321 27.65 8.66 7.16
CA GLY A 321 26.77 7.71 7.86
C GLY A 321 25.95 6.80 6.97
N LEU A 322 26.10 6.92 5.65
CA LEU A 322 25.36 6.11 4.68
C LEU A 322 26.32 5.34 3.79
N CYS A 323 27.17 6.02 3.00
CA CYS A 323 28.00 5.43 1.95
C CYS A 323 29.50 5.57 2.25
N PRO A 324 30.34 4.68 1.68
CA PRO A 324 29.98 3.55 0.81
C PRO A 324 29.43 2.35 1.58
N ASN A 325 28.57 1.57 0.92
CA ASN A 325 28.31 0.17 1.22
C ASN A 325 28.68 -0.70 0.03
N ALA A 326 29.23 -1.88 0.33
CA ALA A 326 29.36 -2.95 -0.64
C ALA A 326 29.33 -4.31 0.09
N MET A 327 28.62 -5.28 -0.48
CA MET A 327 28.42 -6.58 0.16
C MET A 327 28.02 -7.65 -0.84
N PHE A 328 28.34 -8.91 -0.55
CA PHE A 328 27.58 -10.01 -1.17
C PHE A 328 26.23 -10.12 -0.48
N SER A 329 25.16 -10.15 -1.26
CA SER A 329 23.78 -10.30 -0.80
C SER A 329 23.23 -11.62 -1.30
N VAL A 330 22.85 -12.50 -0.37
CA VAL A 330 22.43 -13.88 -0.62
C VAL A 330 20.97 -14.02 -0.22
N LEU A 331 20.13 -14.43 -1.17
CA LEU A 331 18.71 -14.66 -0.98
C LEU A 331 18.41 -16.16 -1.11
N ALA A 332 17.88 -16.74 -0.06
CA ALA A 332 17.51 -18.15 0.00
C ALA A 332 16.38 -18.48 -1.00
N PRO A 333 16.19 -19.78 -1.33
CA PRO A 333 15.03 -20.23 -2.10
C PRO A 333 13.70 -19.69 -1.56
N ARG A 334 12.72 -19.52 -2.46
CA ARG A 334 11.34 -19.14 -2.12
C ARG A 334 11.22 -17.92 -1.19
N THR A 335 12.10 -16.93 -1.37
CA THR A 335 12.16 -15.74 -0.50
C THR A 335 11.79 -14.47 -1.26
N HIS A 336 10.96 -13.63 -0.64
CA HIS A 336 10.53 -12.32 -1.15
C HIS A 336 10.99 -11.22 -0.20
N ILE A 337 11.76 -10.27 -0.74
CA ILE A 337 12.09 -9.00 -0.10
C ILE A 337 10.93 -8.05 -0.41
N PRO A 338 10.16 -7.60 0.60
CA PRO A 338 8.97 -6.79 0.38
C PRO A 338 9.30 -5.42 -0.25
N PRO A 339 8.30 -4.73 -0.82
CA PRO A 339 8.48 -3.36 -1.32
C PRO A 339 9.07 -2.41 -0.27
N HIS A 340 10.12 -1.68 -0.63
CA HIS A 340 10.81 -0.71 0.22
C HIS A 340 11.52 0.35 -0.62
N HIS A 341 12.12 1.34 0.05
CA HIS A 341 12.89 2.43 -0.55
C HIS A 341 14.26 2.56 0.12
N GLY A 342 15.23 3.05 -0.65
CA GLY A 342 16.56 3.43 -0.20
C GLY A 342 16.58 4.79 0.50
N GLU A 343 17.76 5.18 0.97
CA GLU A 343 17.92 6.34 1.86
C GLU A 343 18.16 7.66 1.12
N THR A 344 18.65 7.63 -0.13
CA THR A 344 18.92 8.85 -0.92
C THR A 344 18.92 8.58 -2.43
N ASN A 345 18.38 9.51 -3.23
CA ASN A 345 18.45 9.47 -4.69
C ASN A 345 19.76 10.06 -5.26
N ALA A 346 20.66 10.55 -4.40
CA ALA A 346 21.99 11.00 -4.79
C ALA A 346 22.96 9.83 -5.07
N ARG A 347 22.64 8.65 -4.53
CA ARG A 347 23.30 7.38 -4.83
C ARG A 347 22.35 6.52 -5.64
N LEU A 348 22.91 5.62 -6.44
CA LEU A 348 22.21 4.49 -7.04
C LEU A 348 22.80 3.20 -6.50
N VAL A 349 22.07 2.10 -6.67
CA VAL A 349 22.54 0.76 -6.33
C VAL A 349 22.91 0.02 -7.60
N ALA A 350 24.12 -0.56 -7.61
CA ALA A 350 24.57 -1.47 -8.63
C ALA A 350 24.61 -2.91 -8.11
N HIS A 351 24.05 -3.84 -8.88
CA HIS A 351 24.14 -5.28 -8.65
C HIS A 351 25.01 -5.91 -9.73
N LEU A 352 26.08 -6.61 -9.33
CA LEU A 352 26.76 -7.60 -10.17
C LEU A 352 26.23 -8.99 -9.79
N PRO A 353 25.42 -9.65 -10.64
CA PRO A 353 24.88 -10.96 -10.31
C PRO A 353 25.93 -12.06 -10.45
N LEU A 354 26.03 -12.94 -9.45
CA LEU A 354 27.09 -13.96 -9.39
C LEU A 354 26.51 -15.37 -9.51
N ILE A 355 25.43 -15.64 -8.77
CA ILE A 355 24.69 -16.90 -8.80
C ILE A 355 23.23 -16.53 -8.99
N VAL A 356 22.65 -16.86 -10.14
CA VAL A 356 21.26 -16.51 -10.46
C VAL A 356 20.53 -17.75 -10.98
N PRO A 357 19.71 -18.41 -10.16
CA PRO A 357 18.82 -19.45 -10.64
C PRO A 357 17.65 -18.85 -11.44
N PRO A 358 16.86 -19.69 -12.15
CA PRO A 358 15.63 -19.25 -12.80
C PRO A 358 14.67 -18.56 -11.83
N ASP A 359 13.65 -17.85 -12.33
CA ASP A 359 12.56 -17.28 -11.52
C ASP A 359 13.02 -16.32 -10.40
N CYS A 360 14.15 -15.63 -10.63
CA CYS A 360 14.60 -14.50 -9.82
C CYS A 360 14.26 -13.18 -10.52
N SER A 361 13.68 -12.23 -9.78
CA SER A 361 13.36 -10.92 -10.34
C SER A 361 13.55 -9.78 -9.34
N ILE A 362 13.77 -8.58 -9.87
CA ILE A 362 13.70 -7.30 -9.18
C ILE A 362 12.67 -6.43 -9.86
N ARG A 363 11.82 -5.76 -9.07
CA ARG A 363 10.95 -4.69 -9.54
C ARG A 363 11.45 -3.37 -8.97
N VAL A 364 11.56 -2.34 -9.80
CA VAL A 364 11.83 -0.95 -9.38
C VAL A 364 10.76 -0.09 -10.04
N GLY A 365 9.90 0.53 -9.25
CA GLY A 365 8.70 1.19 -9.75
C GLY A 365 7.80 0.23 -10.51
N PHE A 366 7.42 0.57 -11.74
CA PHE A 366 6.63 -0.31 -12.60
C PHE A 366 7.44 -1.39 -13.30
N ASP A 367 8.74 -1.16 -13.49
CA ASP A 367 9.60 -2.04 -14.29
C ASP A 367 10.04 -3.27 -13.51
N ARG A 368 10.04 -4.42 -14.18
CA ARG A 368 10.55 -5.69 -13.66
C ARG A 368 11.66 -6.23 -14.54
N ARG A 369 12.77 -6.63 -13.93
CA ARG A 369 13.93 -7.24 -14.61
C ARG A 369 14.35 -8.53 -13.92
N GLY A 370 14.90 -9.46 -14.70
CA GLY A 370 15.69 -10.57 -14.18
C GLY A 370 17.16 -10.16 -14.03
N TRP A 371 17.92 -10.93 -13.27
CA TRP A 371 19.39 -10.80 -13.28
C TRP A 371 19.99 -11.75 -14.30
N GLU A 372 21.06 -11.30 -14.95
CA GLU A 372 21.90 -12.14 -15.79
C GLU A 372 23.28 -12.27 -15.11
N PRO A 373 23.78 -13.50 -14.88
CA PRO A 373 25.10 -13.69 -14.28
C PRO A 373 26.19 -12.90 -15.01
N GLY A 374 26.94 -12.09 -14.26
CA GLY A 374 28.02 -11.27 -14.79
C GLY A 374 27.59 -10.00 -15.53
N LYS A 375 26.30 -9.67 -15.57
CA LYS A 375 25.81 -8.43 -16.17
C LYS A 375 25.33 -7.45 -15.12
N VAL A 376 26.02 -6.31 -15.03
CA VAL A 376 25.71 -5.30 -14.02
C VAL A 376 24.35 -4.67 -14.30
N LEU A 377 23.57 -4.50 -13.25
CA LEU A 377 22.29 -3.81 -13.23
C LEU A 377 22.40 -2.61 -12.29
N VAL A 378 22.15 -1.39 -12.79
CA VAL A 378 22.13 -0.17 -11.96
C VAL A 378 20.72 0.40 -11.90
N PHE A 379 20.24 0.71 -10.70
CA PHE A 379 18.88 1.21 -10.46
C PHE A 379 18.82 2.25 -9.33
N ASP A 380 17.78 3.08 -9.37
CA ASP A 380 17.47 4.01 -8.29
C ASP A 380 16.67 3.28 -7.21
N ASP A 381 17.33 2.95 -6.10
CA ASP A 381 16.69 2.26 -4.99
C ASP A 381 15.81 3.20 -4.15
N SER A 382 15.86 4.52 -4.37
CA SER A 382 14.90 5.44 -3.75
C SER A 382 13.49 5.33 -4.32
N ILE A 383 13.33 4.72 -5.50
CA ILE A 383 12.03 4.34 -6.06
C ILE A 383 11.62 3.00 -5.45
N GLU A 384 10.33 2.82 -5.13
CA GLU A 384 9.84 1.60 -4.48
C GLU A 384 10.30 0.36 -5.25
N HIS A 385 11.01 -0.52 -4.57
CA HIS A 385 11.55 -1.73 -5.17
C HIS A 385 11.38 -2.96 -4.29
N GLU A 386 11.35 -4.12 -4.94
CA GLU A 386 11.25 -5.43 -4.30
C GLU A 386 12.08 -6.46 -5.08
N ALA A 387 12.43 -7.55 -4.42
CA ALA A 387 13.20 -8.62 -5.04
C ALA A 387 12.67 -10.00 -4.64
N ARG A 388 12.64 -10.92 -5.60
CA ARG A 388 12.12 -12.28 -5.44
C ARG A 388 13.15 -13.31 -5.87
N ASN A 389 13.25 -14.37 -5.10
CA ASN A 389 13.83 -15.64 -5.51
C ASN A 389 12.74 -16.69 -5.37
N ASP A 390 11.97 -16.92 -6.44
CA ASP A 390 10.90 -17.90 -6.44
C ASP A 390 11.39 -19.31 -6.82
N SER A 391 12.72 -19.49 -6.98
CA SER A 391 13.37 -20.76 -7.29
C SER A 391 13.63 -21.64 -6.06
N ASP A 392 14.13 -22.85 -6.31
CA ASP A 392 14.57 -23.82 -5.28
C ASP A 392 16.08 -23.73 -4.97
N ALA A 393 16.80 -22.77 -5.55
CA ALA A 393 18.23 -22.56 -5.32
C ALA A 393 18.51 -21.14 -4.77
N LEU A 394 19.66 -20.96 -4.14
CA LEU A 394 20.05 -19.64 -3.64
C LEU A 394 20.39 -18.69 -4.80
N ARG A 395 20.13 -17.40 -4.60
CA ARG A 395 20.56 -16.32 -5.49
C ARG A 395 21.57 -15.45 -4.76
N ALA A 396 22.66 -15.08 -5.42
CA ALA A 396 23.66 -14.20 -4.85
C ALA A 396 24.14 -13.14 -5.84
N VAL A 397 24.23 -11.90 -5.35
CA VAL A 397 24.71 -10.73 -6.11
C VAL A 397 25.72 -9.97 -5.25
N LEU A 398 26.68 -9.29 -5.88
CA LEU A 398 27.46 -8.23 -5.24
C LEU A 398 26.67 -6.92 -5.38
N ILE A 399 26.33 -6.30 -4.25
CA ILE A 399 25.66 -4.99 -4.17
C ILE A 399 26.70 -3.94 -3.81
N PHE A 400 26.67 -2.78 -4.47
CA PHE A 400 27.52 -1.63 -4.10
C PHE A 400 26.90 -0.30 -4.53
N ASP A 401 27.26 0.76 -3.79
CA ASP A 401 26.80 2.13 -4.06
C ASP A 401 27.59 2.78 -5.20
N VAL A 402 26.87 3.49 -6.10
CA VAL A 402 27.46 4.33 -7.15
C VAL A 402 26.82 5.71 -7.17
N TRP A 403 27.55 6.75 -7.60
CA TRP A 403 26.96 8.09 -7.68
C TRP A 403 25.84 8.09 -8.72
N ASN A 404 24.78 8.86 -8.47
CA ASN A 404 23.83 9.18 -9.53
C ASN A 404 24.59 9.90 -10.66
N PRO A 405 24.66 9.33 -11.89
CA PRO A 405 25.51 9.86 -12.95
C PRO A 405 25.03 11.23 -13.46
N LEU A 406 23.82 11.64 -13.08
CA LEU A 406 23.24 12.94 -13.42
C LEU A 406 23.67 14.05 -12.46
N LEU A 407 24.46 13.74 -11.42
CA LEU A 407 25.11 14.73 -10.56
C LEU A 407 26.50 15.06 -11.09
N SER A 408 26.76 16.37 -11.27
CA SER A 408 28.11 16.88 -11.54
C SER A 408 29.04 16.65 -10.35
N GLU A 409 30.36 16.76 -10.56
CA GLU A 409 31.33 16.64 -9.47
C GLU A 409 31.08 17.70 -8.37
N GLU A 410 30.74 18.94 -8.75
CA GLU A 410 30.39 20.00 -7.82
C GLU A 410 29.12 19.68 -7.02
N GLU A 411 28.09 19.12 -7.67
CA GLU A 411 26.86 18.71 -6.99
C GLU A 411 27.11 17.56 -6.01
N ARG A 412 28.01 16.62 -6.34
CA ARG A 412 28.44 15.56 -5.41
C ARG A 412 29.14 16.13 -4.18
N GLU A 413 29.95 17.17 -4.32
CA GLU A 413 30.54 17.88 -3.17
C GLU A 413 29.48 18.59 -2.31
N ILE A 414 28.46 19.19 -2.94
CA ILE A 414 27.32 19.77 -2.21
C ILE A 414 26.57 18.68 -1.43
N VAL A 415 26.31 17.52 -2.05
CA VAL A 415 25.67 16.37 -1.39
C VAL A 415 26.49 15.92 -0.17
N ARG A 416 27.81 15.79 -0.31
CA ARG A 416 28.73 15.46 0.80
C ARG A 416 28.62 16.47 1.93
N ALA A 417 28.73 17.76 1.61
CA ALA A 417 28.68 18.83 2.59
C ALA A 417 27.32 18.89 3.31
N LEU A 418 26.22 18.73 2.57
CA LEU A 418 24.87 18.75 3.12
C LEU A 418 24.61 17.55 4.03
N ALA A 419 25.00 16.34 3.62
CA ALA A 419 24.88 15.14 4.45
C ALA A 419 25.70 15.27 5.76
N ASN A 420 26.92 15.80 5.67
CA ASN A 420 27.76 16.10 6.84
C ASN A 420 27.08 17.11 7.77
N ALA A 421 26.54 18.21 7.24
CA ALA A 421 25.88 19.24 8.03
C ALA A 421 24.63 18.70 8.75
N LEU A 422 23.80 17.93 8.05
CA LEU A 422 22.60 17.28 8.62
C LEU A 422 22.98 16.34 9.77
N ARG A 423 24.02 15.53 9.59
CA ARG A 423 24.50 14.61 10.62
C ARG A 423 25.04 15.36 11.84
N SER A 424 25.95 16.31 11.62
CA SER A 424 26.54 17.12 12.69
C SER A 424 25.48 17.85 13.51
N TYR A 425 24.40 18.33 12.88
CA TYR A 425 23.28 18.98 13.58
C TYR A 425 22.49 18.01 14.49
N ARG A 426 22.30 16.76 14.04
CA ARG A 426 21.60 15.72 14.81
C ARG A 426 22.45 15.21 15.97
N GLU A 427 23.76 15.05 15.77
CA GLU A 427 24.70 14.57 16.79
C GLU A 427 25.07 15.64 17.83
N SER A 428 25.04 16.94 17.47
CA SER A 428 25.33 18.03 18.41
C SER A 428 24.20 18.32 19.42
N SER A 429 23.05 17.68 19.25
CA SER A 429 21.86 17.83 20.11
C SER A 429 21.75 16.73 21.18
N THR A 430 22.76 15.87 21.31
CA THR A 430 22.99 14.91 22.41
C THR A 430 24.22 15.30 23.20
#